data_AF-A0A9E1YVZ7-F1
#
_entry.id   AF-A0A9E1YVZ7-F1
#
_cell.length_a   1.000
_cell.length_b   1.000
_cell.length_c   1.000
_cell.angle_alpha   90.00
_cell.angle_beta   90.00
_cell.angle_gamma   90.00
#
_symmetry.space_group_name_H-M   'P 1'
#
loop_
_entity.id
_entity.type
_entity.pdbx_description
1 polymer ?
#
loop_
_entity_poly.entity_id
_entity_poly.type
_entity_poly.pdbx_seq_one_letter_code
_entity_poly.pdbx_strand_id
1 'polypeptide(L)' 'MAKFYFDDDADMTLLDGKTVAIIGYGNQGRSQALNMKDNGINVVVGNIEDEYAEIARAD' A
#
# COMPACT_ATOMS: atom_id res chain seq x y z
N MET A 1 -25.73 -14.84 -10.60
CA MET A 1 -24.73 -15.46 -9.70
C MET A 1 -23.57 -14.49 -9.58
N ALA A 2 -23.04 -14.24 -8.39
CA ALA A 2 -21.93 -13.31 -8.22
C ALA A 2 -20.61 -13.92 -8.73
N LYS A 3 -19.75 -13.10 -9.32
CA LYS A 3 -18.39 -13.49 -9.72
C LYS A 3 -17.44 -13.23 -8.56
N PHE A 4 -16.63 -14.23 -8.23
CA PHE A 4 -15.55 -14.13 -7.24
C PHE A 4 -14.22 -14.00 -7.95
N TYR A 5 -13.27 -13.29 -7.34
CA TYR A 5 -11.92 -13.08 -7.86
C TYR A 5 -10.92 -13.61 -6.85
N PHE A 6 -9.88 -14.26 -7.35
CA PHE A 6 -8.78 -14.84 -6.58
C PHE A 6 -7.44 -14.36 -7.12
N ASP A 7 -6.32 -14.84 -6.56
CA ASP A 7 -4.98 -14.36 -6.91
C ASP A 7 -4.65 -14.54 -8.40
N ASP A 8 -5.08 -15.64 -9.03
CA ASP A 8 -4.87 -15.89 -10.46
C ASP A 8 -5.63 -14.92 -11.38
N ASP A 9 -6.63 -14.20 -10.84
CA ASP A 9 -7.36 -13.15 -11.57
C ASP A 9 -6.66 -11.77 -11.47
N ALA A 10 -5.61 -11.63 -10.65
CA ALA A 10 -4.93 -10.37 -10.39
C ALA A 10 -3.57 -10.30 -11.11
N ASP A 11 -3.41 -9.33 -12.01
CA ASP A 11 -2.15 -9.09 -12.73
C ASP A 11 -1.33 -8.00 -12.03
N MET A 12 -0.28 -8.43 -11.31
CA MET A 12 0.63 -7.53 -10.59
C MET A 12 1.50 -6.69 -11.54
N THR A 13 1.69 -7.11 -12.79
CA THR A 13 2.53 -6.37 -13.76
C THR A 13 1.95 -5.00 -14.09
N LEU A 14 0.66 -4.79 -13.82
CA LEU A 14 0.01 -3.48 -13.95
C LEU A 14 0.59 -2.41 -13.01
N LEU A 15 1.29 -2.81 -11.95
CA LEU A 15 1.96 -1.93 -11.00
C LEU A 15 3.47 -1.78 -11.25
N ASP A 16 4.03 -2.50 -12.22
CA ASP A 16 5.47 -2.49 -12.49
C ASP A 16 5.97 -1.09 -12.86
N GLY A 17 7.04 -0.66 -12.16
CA GLY A 17 7.65 0.66 -12.34
C GLY A 17 6.78 1.84 -11.87
N LYS A 18 5.59 1.60 -11.32
CA LYS A 18 4.73 2.65 -10.76
C LYS A 18 5.12 2.96 -9.32
N THR A 19 4.87 4.20 -8.91
CA THR A 19 4.92 4.61 -7.50
C THR A 19 3.50 4.75 -6.99
N VAL A 20 3.18 4.10 -5.87
CA VAL A 20 1.88 4.19 -5.20
C VAL A 20 2.00 5.12 -4.00
N ALA A 21 1.17 6.17 -3.96
CA ALA A 21 1.08 7.07 -2.83
C ALA A 21 -0.08 6.64 -1.90
N ILE A 22 0.25 6.30 -0.66
CA ILE A 22 -0.74 6.06 0.40
C ILE A 22 -0.94 7.37 1.17
N ILE A 23 -2.18 7.86 1.22
CA ILE A 23 -2.54 9.11 1.90
C ILE A 23 -3.21 8.78 3.23
N GLY A 24 -2.51 9.04 4.33
CA GLY A 24 -2.91 8.64 5.68
C GLY A 24 -2.27 7.31 6.09
N TYR A 25 -1.68 7.27 7.29
CA TYR A 25 -0.95 6.09 7.79
C TYR A 25 -1.54 5.48 9.08
N GLY A 26 -2.87 5.56 9.23
CA GLY A 26 -3.61 4.84 10.28
C GLY A 26 -3.71 3.33 10.02
N ASN A 27 -4.66 2.64 10.67
CA ASN A 27 -4.80 1.18 10.59
C ASN A 27 -4.81 0.59 9.16
N GLN A 28 -5.62 1.16 8.26
CA GLN A 28 -5.71 0.67 6.87
C GLN A 28 -4.51 1.10 6.03
N GLY A 29 -4.10 2.36 6.12
CA GLY A 29 -2.98 2.90 5.35
C GLY A 29 -1.67 2.18 5.63
N ARG A 30 -1.36 1.96 6.92
CA ARG A 30 -0.18 1.20 7.33
C ARG A 30 -0.21 -0.24 6.81
N SER A 31 -1.33 -0.94 6.99
CA SER A 31 -1.48 -2.33 6.54
C SER A 31 -1.32 -2.46 5.02
N GLN A 32 -1.93 -1.55 4.26
CA GLN A 32 -1.83 -1.54 2.80
C GLN A 32 -0.42 -1.20 2.32
N ALA A 33 0.21 -0.17 2.91
CA ALA A 33 1.55 0.25 2.56
C ALA A 33 2.58 -0.87 2.79
N LEU A 34 2.55 -1.50 3.97
CA LEU A 34 3.46 -2.59 4.31
C LEU A 34 3.23 -3.81 3.43
N ASN A 35 1.99 -4.25 3.23
CA ASN A 35 1.70 -5.38 2.35
C ASN A 35 2.18 -5.13 0.91
N MET A 36 2.00 -3.92 0.38
CA MET A 36 2.48 -3.56 -0.96
C MET A 36 4.02 -3.50 -1.02
N LYS A 37 4.66 -2.87 -0.03
CA LYS A 37 6.11 -2.77 0.10
C LYS A 37 6.77 -4.15 0.17
N ASP A 38 6.21 -5.06 0.97
CA ASP A 38 6.68 -6.45 1.10
C ASP A 38 6.54 -7.25 -0.20
N ASN A 39 5.61 -6.87 -1.08
CA ASN A 39 5.43 -7.45 -2.41
C ASN A 39 6.21 -6.70 -3.51
N GLY A 40 7.16 -5.83 -3.15
CA GLY A 40 8.07 -5.18 -4.10
C GLY A 40 7.49 -3.98 -4.85
N ILE A 41 6.30 -3.50 -4.45
CA ILE A 41 5.72 -2.27 -5.02
C ILE A 41 6.44 -1.06 -4.42
N ASN A 42 6.77 -0.07 -5.26
CA ASN A 42 7.33 1.20 -4.78
C ASN A 42 6.24 2.06 -4.12
N VAL A 43 6.28 2.16 -2.79
CA VAL A 43 5.30 2.90 -1.99
C VAL A 43 5.91 4.15 -1.39
N VAL A 44 5.18 5.26 -1.44
CA VAL A 44 5.44 6.48 -0.68
C VAL A 44 4.24 6.81 0.20
N VAL A 45 4.46 7.43 1.36
CA VAL A 45 3.40 7.79 2.30
C VAL A 45 3.31 9.30 2.42
N GLY A 46 2.10 9.84 2.23
CA GLY A 46 1.77 11.22 2.55
C GLY A 46 0.90 11.26 3.81
N ASN A 47 1.39 11.91 4.87
CA ASN A 47 0.65 12.08 6.11
C ASN A 47 0.92 13.49 6.68
N ILE A 48 0.00 14.01 7.50
CA ILE A 48 0.26 15.24 8.26
C ILE A 48 1.28 14.96 9.37
N GLU A 49 1.93 15.99 9.91
CA GLU A 49 2.89 15.83 11.00
C GLU A 49 2.17 15.48 12.32
N ASP A 50 1.94 14.19 12.52
CA ASP A 50 1.36 13.57 13.71
C ASP A 50 2.11 12.29 14.09
N GLU A 51 1.58 11.55 15.08
CA GLU A 51 2.18 10.28 15.52
C GLU A 51 2.28 9.23 14.40
N TYR A 52 1.37 9.24 13.42
CA TYR A 52 1.38 8.29 12.31
C TYR A 52 2.45 8.64 11.28
N ALA A 53 2.82 9.91 11.12
CA ALA A 53 3.98 10.28 10.32
C ALA A 53 5.29 9.75 10.93
N GLU A 54 5.43 9.79 12.26
CA GLU A 54 6.59 9.20 12.93
C GLU A 54 6.63 7.68 12.77
N ILE A 55 5.48 7.00 12.90
CA ILE A 55 5.38 5.55 12.65
C ILE A 55 5.74 5.23 11.19
N ALA A 56 5.23 6.00 10.22
CA ALA A 56 5.52 5.80 8.80
C ALA A 56 7.00 5.97 8.45
N ARG A 57 7.73 6.85 9.16
CA ARG A 57 9.17 7.05 8.97
C ARG A 57 10.00 5.92 9.57
N ALA A 58 9.48 5.25 10.61
CA ALA A 58 10.15 4.16 11.29
C ALA A 58 9.97 2.80 10.58
N ASP A 59 8.88 2.63 9.84
CA ASP A 59 8.53 1.44 9.05
C ASP A 59 9.23 1.36 7.66
#